data_AF-A0A2E0N3S7-F1
#
_entry.id   AF-A0A2E0N3S7-F1
#
_cell.length_a   1.000
_cell.length_b   1.000
_cell.length_c   1.000
_cell.angle_alpha   90.00
_cell.angle_beta   90.00
_cell.angle_gamma   90.00
#
_symmetry.space_group_name_H-M   'P 1'
#
loop_
_entity.id
_entity.type
_entity.pdbx_description
1 polymer ?
#
loop_
_entity_poly.entity_id
_entity_poly.type
_entity_poly.pdbx_seq_one_letter_code
_entity_poly.pdbx_strand_id
1 'polypeptide(L)'
;MTSITETVRSTAQGMAKTESVDKNSAETVDAVSRERIDASQVPEAGPSEVQLSDEVAKTIEVAEFDAAKVEALRLAIMDGNYPLDAKRIAENMISLERLIG
;
A
#
# COMPACT_ATOMS: atom_id res chain seq x y z
N MET A 1 30.51 13.18 -15.01
CA MET A 1 29.64 12.39 -14.11
C MET A 1 28.59 13.35 -13.58
N THR A 2 27.38 13.31 -14.15
CA THR A 2 26.31 14.26 -13.81
C THR A 2 25.24 13.47 -13.07
N SER A 3 24.95 13.88 -11.84
CA SER A 3 24.08 13.15 -10.91
C SER A 3 22.61 13.24 -11.32
N ILE A 4 21.91 12.11 -11.21
CA ILE A 4 20.48 11.90 -11.54
C ILE A 4 19.55 12.90 -10.82
N THR A 5 20.02 13.51 -9.74
CA THR A 5 19.28 14.49 -8.94
C THR A 5 19.10 15.86 -9.60
N GLU A 6 19.86 16.19 -10.66
CA GLU A 6 19.79 17.51 -11.31
C GLU A 6 18.69 17.59 -12.39
N THR A 7 18.35 16.47 -13.02
CA THR A 7 17.33 16.40 -14.08
C THR A 7 15.91 16.68 -13.57
N VAL A 8 15.59 16.29 -12.33
CA VAL A 8 14.24 16.47 -11.77
C VAL A 8 13.91 17.91 -11.36
N ARG A 9 14.93 18.75 -11.08
CA ARG A 9 14.71 20.17 -10.74
C ARG A 9 14.48 21.03 -12.00
N SER A 10 15.00 20.62 -13.16
CA SER A 10 14.94 21.42 -14.38
C SER A 10 13.56 21.47 -15.06
N THR A 11 12.65 20.54 -14.77
CA THR A 11 11.31 20.55 -15.41
C THR A 11 10.30 21.47 -14.70
N ALA A 12 10.59 21.92 -13.48
CA ALA A 12 9.66 22.70 -12.67
C ALA A 12 9.76 24.23 -12.88
N GLN A 13 10.69 24.73 -13.71
CA GLN A 13 10.93 26.16 -13.90
C GLN A 13 10.64 26.68 -15.33
N GLY A 14 9.99 25.88 -16.18
CA GLY A 14 9.75 26.23 -17.60
C GLY A 14 8.39 26.82 -17.96
N MET A 15 7.43 26.92 -17.03
CA MET A 15 6.07 27.40 -17.36
C MET A 15 5.64 28.55 -16.45
N ALA A 16 6.38 29.64 -16.50
CA ALA A 16 5.87 30.94 -16.13
C ALA A 16 6.17 31.91 -17.28
N LYS A 17 5.09 32.50 -17.83
CA LYS A 17 5.04 33.69 -18.69
C LYS A 17 5.03 33.45 -20.21
N THR A 18 3.83 33.45 -20.79
CA THR A 18 3.48 34.32 -21.93
C THR A 18 2.02 34.77 -21.83
N GLU A 19 1.84 36.07 -22.03
CA GLU A 19 0.65 36.91 -21.85
C GLU A 19 -0.20 36.97 -23.14
N SER A 20 -1.51 37.22 -22.98
CA SER A 20 -2.41 38.01 -23.85
C SER A 20 -2.81 37.49 -25.23
N VAL A 21 -4.11 37.13 -25.39
CA VAL A 21 -5.00 37.76 -26.40
C VAL A 21 -6.45 37.74 -25.90
N ASP A 22 -7.02 38.94 -25.88
CA ASP A 22 -8.38 39.39 -25.59
C ASP A 22 -9.54 38.79 -26.42
N LYS A 23 -10.72 38.87 -25.77
CA LYS A 23 -12.08 39.14 -26.28
C LYS A 23 -13.02 37.98 -26.66
N ASN A 24 -14.03 37.88 -25.80
CA ASN A 24 -15.47 37.92 -26.11
C ASN A 24 -16.18 36.58 -26.33
N SER A 25 -16.86 36.08 -25.30
CA SER A 25 -18.33 36.14 -25.26
C SER A 25 -18.83 35.89 -23.84
N ALA A 26 -19.76 36.73 -23.41
CA ALA A 26 -20.43 36.73 -22.12
C ALA A 26 -21.49 35.61 -22.01
N GLU A 27 -21.69 35.07 -20.80
CA GLU A 27 -22.99 34.70 -20.20
C GLU A 27 -22.76 34.38 -18.70
N THR A 28 -22.85 35.38 -17.81
CA THR A 28 -23.95 35.65 -16.85
C THR A 28 -24.07 34.69 -15.64
N VAL A 29 -23.99 35.33 -14.46
CA VAL A 29 -24.67 35.11 -13.16
C VAL A 29 -24.46 33.80 -12.40
N ASP A 30 -23.73 33.82 -11.28
CA ASP A 30 -24.17 34.16 -9.91
C ASP A 30 -24.93 33.04 -9.18
N ALA A 31 -24.21 32.41 -8.25
CA ALA A 31 -24.64 31.93 -6.95
C ALA A 31 -25.99 31.19 -6.79
N VAL A 32 -25.92 29.85 -6.64
CA VAL A 32 -26.82 29.11 -5.70
C VAL A 32 -26.07 27.92 -5.08
N SER A 33 -25.93 27.96 -3.75
CA SER A 33 -25.75 26.84 -2.80
C SER A 33 -24.48 25.97 -2.93
N ARG A 34 -23.41 26.14 -2.14
CA ARG A 34 -23.35 26.00 -0.67
C ARG A 34 -24.33 24.96 -0.12
N GLU A 35 -24.04 23.69 -0.38
CA GLU A 35 -24.29 22.65 0.62
C GLU A 35 -22.94 22.03 0.97
N ARG A 36 -22.39 22.48 2.10
CA ARG A 36 -21.32 21.73 2.75
C ARG A 36 -21.97 20.46 3.25
N ILE A 37 -21.68 19.32 2.60
CA ILE A 37 -21.94 18.04 3.23
C ILE A 37 -20.97 17.95 4.40
N ASP A 38 -21.54 18.21 5.58
CA ASP A 38 -20.93 18.01 6.88
C ASP A 38 -20.53 16.54 6.98
N ALA A 39 -19.30 16.23 6.61
CA ALA A 39 -18.66 14.96 6.93
C ALA A 39 -18.20 15.00 8.39
N SER A 40 -19.10 15.37 9.31
CA SER A 40 -18.89 15.09 10.73
C SER A 40 -19.11 13.60 10.93
N GLN A 41 -18.04 12.96 11.39
CA GLN A 41 -18.07 11.78 12.23
C GLN A 41 -18.47 10.49 11.50
N VAL A 42 -17.59 10.02 10.62
CA VAL A 42 -17.29 8.59 10.67
C VAL A 42 -16.60 8.37 12.03
N PRO A 43 -17.17 7.60 12.97
CA PRO A 43 -16.44 7.25 14.19
C PRO A 43 -15.15 6.58 13.73
N GLU A 44 -14.00 7.16 14.08
CA GLU A 44 -12.72 6.47 13.93
C GLU A 44 -12.90 5.14 14.64
N ALA A 45 -12.88 4.04 13.87
CA ALA A 45 -12.85 2.72 14.44
C ALA A 45 -11.54 2.65 15.24
N GLY A 46 -11.63 2.83 16.55
CA GLY A 46 -10.50 2.65 17.44
C GLY A 46 -9.86 1.28 17.18
N PRO A 47 -8.54 1.13 17.41
CA PRO A 47 -7.86 -0.11 17.09
C PRO A 47 -8.57 -1.27 17.79
N SER A 48 -9.13 -2.19 17.01
CA SER A 48 -9.71 -3.42 17.54
C SER A 48 -8.56 -4.30 18.00
N GLU A 49 -8.32 -4.33 19.31
CA GLU A 49 -7.26 -5.13 19.91
C GLU A 49 -7.80 -6.50 20.32
N VAL A 50 -7.08 -7.56 19.96
CA VAL A 50 -7.36 -8.94 20.34
C VAL A 50 -6.21 -9.43 21.22
N GLN A 51 -6.52 -9.82 22.45
CA GLN A 51 -5.52 -10.41 23.36
C GLN A 51 -5.39 -11.90 23.08
N LEU A 52 -4.16 -12.36 22.85
CA LEU A 52 -3.86 -13.79 22.73
C LEU A 52 -4.00 -14.45 24.10
N SER A 53 -4.62 -15.63 24.14
CA SER A 53 -4.65 -16.45 25.37
C SER A 53 -3.25 -16.94 25.73
N ASP A 54 -2.95 -17.06 27.03
CA ASP A 54 -1.63 -17.47 27.54
C ASP A 54 -1.15 -18.82 26.95
N GLU A 55 -2.08 -19.73 26.65
CA GLU A 55 -1.80 -21.02 26.00
C GLU A 55 -1.25 -20.87 24.58
N VAL A 56 -1.79 -19.92 23.80
CA VAL A 56 -1.35 -19.65 22.44
C VAL A 56 0.02 -18.97 22.45
N ALA A 57 0.24 -18.01 23.36
CA ALA A 57 1.53 -17.36 23.53
C ALA A 57 2.63 -18.37 23.86
N LYS A 58 2.36 -19.28 24.81
CA LYS A 58 3.31 -20.33 25.19
C LYS A 58 3.56 -21.33 24.06
N THR A 59 2.54 -21.63 23.25
CA THR A 59 2.70 -22.51 22.07
C THR A 59 3.60 -21.86 21.02
N ILE A 60 3.52 -20.55 20.82
CA ILE A 60 4.41 -19.82 19.88
C ILE A 60 5.86 -19.85 20.38
N GLU A 61 6.09 -19.69 21.69
CA GLU A 61 7.44 -19.78 22.27
C GLU A 61 8.05 -21.18 22.15
N VAL A 62 7.20 -22.22 22.20
CA VAL A 62 7.61 -23.63 22.10
C VAL A 62 7.58 -24.15 20.65
N ALA A 63 7.02 -23.40 19.71
CA ALA A 63 6.99 -23.79 18.30
C ALA A 63 8.40 -23.82 17.73
N GLU A 64 9.04 -24.99 17.81
CA GLU A 64 10.37 -25.21 17.28
C GLU A 64 10.31 -25.27 15.75
N PHE A 65 10.73 -24.18 15.13
CA PHE A 65 11.07 -24.20 13.72
C PHE A 65 12.45 -24.81 13.55
N ASP A 66 12.59 -25.72 12.58
CA ASP A 66 13.89 -26.28 12.20
C ASP A 66 14.77 -25.17 11.61
N ALA A 67 15.68 -24.64 12.44
CA ALA A 67 16.52 -23.49 12.09
C ALA A 67 17.33 -23.72 10.81
N ALA A 68 17.81 -24.94 10.59
CA ALA A 68 18.56 -25.31 9.39
C ALA A 68 17.69 -25.24 8.13
N LYS A 69 16.43 -25.70 8.22
CA LYS A 69 15.47 -25.51 7.11
C LYS A 69 15.19 -24.04 6.87
N VAL A 70 14.95 -23.23 7.90
CA VAL A 70 14.62 -21.81 7.71
C VAL A 70 15.79 -21.07 7.07
N GLU A 71 17.03 -21.34 7.49
CA GLU A 71 18.22 -20.76 6.87
C GLU A 71 18.37 -21.18 5.39
N ALA A 72 18.19 -22.47 5.08
CA ALA A 72 18.23 -22.96 3.71
C ALA A 72 17.17 -22.31 2.81
N LEU A 73 15.93 -22.15 3.32
CA LEU A 73 14.87 -21.44 2.60
C LEU A 73 15.23 -19.95 2.39
N ARG A 74 15.76 -19.27 3.41
CA ARG A 74 16.20 -17.87 3.28
C ARG A 74 17.25 -17.72 2.19
N LEU A 75 18.26 -18.59 2.18
CA LEU A 75 19.32 -18.56 1.18
C LEU A 75 18.76 -18.82 -0.23
N ALA A 76 17.88 -19.82 -0.38
CA ALA A 76 17.25 -20.13 -1.67
C ALA A 76 16.41 -18.96 -2.21
N ILE A 77 15.71 -18.23 -1.33
CA ILE A 77 14.95 -17.03 -1.72
C ILE A 77 15.90 -15.91 -2.15
N MET A 78 16.98 -15.70 -1.39
CA MET A 78 17.95 -14.62 -1.65
C MET A 78 18.73 -14.84 -2.95
N ASP A 79 19.07 -16.09 -3.27
CA ASP A 79 19.71 -16.51 -4.52
C ASP A 79 18.72 -16.57 -5.71
N GLY A 80 17.41 -16.47 -5.43
CA GLY A 80 16.36 -16.60 -6.44
C GLY A 80 16.07 -18.04 -6.88
N ASN A 81 16.69 -19.03 -6.24
CA ASN A 81 16.54 -20.46 -6.53
C ASN A 81 15.39 -21.13 -5.73
N TYR A 82 14.52 -20.35 -5.10
CA TYR A 82 13.35 -20.90 -4.41
C TYR A 82 12.31 -21.41 -5.43
N PRO A 83 11.86 -22.66 -5.34
CA PRO A 83 10.96 -23.24 -6.33
C PRO A 83 9.57 -22.58 -6.27
N LEU A 84 9.19 -21.91 -7.36
CA LEU A 84 7.86 -21.35 -7.59
C LEU A 84 7.05 -22.30 -8.47
N ASP A 85 6.20 -23.11 -7.84
CA ASP A 85 5.25 -23.99 -8.53
C ASP A 85 3.83 -23.43 -8.38
N ALA A 86 3.20 -23.09 -9.51
CA ALA A 86 1.86 -22.53 -9.55
C ALA A 86 0.79 -23.45 -8.93
N LYS A 87 0.92 -24.78 -9.08
CA LYS A 87 -0.01 -25.74 -8.45
C LYS A 87 0.13 -25.71 -6.93
N ARG A 88 1.37 -25.76 -6.42
CA ARG A 88 1.63 -25.73 -4.98
C ARG A 88 1.13 -24.43 -4.34
N ILE A 89 1.30 -23.31 -5.04
CA ILE A 89 0.78 -22.01 -4.58
C ILE A 89 -0.75 -22.08 -4.50
N ALA A 90 -1.43 -22.54 -5.55
CA ALA A 90 -2.88 -22.63 -5.58
C ALA A 90 -3.45 -23.53 -4.46
N GLU A 91 -2.87 -24.70 -4.24
CA GLU A 91 -3.28 -25.62 -3.16
C GLU A 91 -3.14 -24.98 -1.77
N ASN A 92 -2.04 -24.27 -1.52
CA ASN A 92 -1.83 -23.55 -0.28
C ASN A 92 -2.81 -22.38 -0.12
N MET A 93 -3.13 -21.65 -1.20
CA MET A 93 -4.09 -20.53 -1.14
C MET A 93 -5.52 -21.01 -0.86
N ILE A 94 -5.95 -22.13 -1.46
CA ILE A 94 -7.27 -22.73 -1.18
C ILE A 94 -7.35 -23.15 0.30
N SER A 95 -6.28 -23.72 0.84
CA SER A 95 -6.24 -24.12 2.26
C SER A 95 -6.39 -22.92 3.20
N LEU A 96 -5.79 -21.77 2.85
CA LEU A 96 -5.92 -20.53 3.60
C LEU A 96 -7.32 -19.91 3.46
N GLU A 97 -7.90 -19.88 2.26
CA GLU A 97 -9.28 -19.42 2.04
C GLU A 97 -10.26 -20.17 2.94
N ARG A 98 -10.14 -21.50 3.02
CA ARG A 98 -11.02 -22.33 3.86
C ARG A 98 -10.90 -22.06 5.35
N LEU A 99 -9.81 -21.45 5.81
CA LEU A 99 -9.61 -21.11 7.23
C LEU A 99 -10.24 -19.75 7.59
N ILE A 100 -10.30 -18.83 6.62
CA ILE A 100 -10.73 -17.43 6.85
C ILE A 100 -12.09 -17.09 6.25
N GLY A 101 -12.61 -17.94 5.36
CA GLY A 101 -13.86 -17.76 4.60
C GLY A 101 -15.09 -18.29 5.30
#